data_AF-A0A6C0B1Q3-F1
#
_entry.id   AF-A0A6C0B1Q3-F1
#
_cell.length_a   1.000
_cell.length_b   1.000
_cell.length_c   1.000
_cell.angle_alpha   90.00
_cell.angle_beta   90.00
_cell.angle_gamma   90.00
#
_symmetry.space_group_name_H-M   'P 1'
#
loop_
_entity.id
_entity.type
_entity.pdbx_description
1 polymer ?
#
loop_
_entity_poly.entity_id
_entity_poly.type
_entity_poly.pdbx_seq_one_letter_code
_entity_poly.pdbx_strand_id
1 'polypeptide(L)'
;MDNDVCKLTTIQNPNRRYANTVNIVFFKANPPSRNFQEYIDGLKDWKNIKTTFPNSQLQIFVDRHVTEDEELVEIMKDLDARVILFECPDYMKNKFHTGLFGTLLRFFPIFDINTKPLNVAHICELEPGEIVKYRYHLLEHFSKGRREVSMQYVLNDYSKKYGDEQPEFEGIPYSWIIAGAWTVFEKAPFSLLSDYLDNIESDNKYFNRYGNKTARVLSEHGKYSFGIDEVFLNLVYLPWLIKTGRKIGLIMNYVISEPVFHSREQILKNKRSKVCFDFILQKNQSVSASVREFLNIFYDPEMKKKELSQNTYKIVTRFYQILEKYPTWLGTSLSKFLLHLFRDKYRAVCMLIVQNNKIIDVVMR
;
A
#
# COMPACT_ATOMS: atom_id res chain seq x y z
N MET A 1 8.01 1.35 25.64
CA MET A 1 8.52 -0.01 25.37
C MET A 1 9.89 0.18 24.74
N ASP A 2 10.90 -0.52 25.25
CA ASP A 2 12.24 -0.47 24.68
C ASP A 2 12.30 -1.37 23.43
N ASN A 3 13.13 -0.97 22.47
CA ASN A 3 13.39 -1.75 21.26
C ASN A 3 14.58 -2.66 21.51
N ASP A 4 14.29 -3.95 21.59
CA ASP A 4 15.24 -5.05 21.77
C ASP A 4 15.75 -5.63 20.43
N VAL A 5 15.09 -5.30 19.31
CA VAL A 5 15.42 -5.82 17.98
C VAL A 5 16.69 -5.19 17.40
N CYS A 6 16.81 -3.86 17.46
CA CYS A 6 17.93 -3.13 16.87
C CYS A 6 18.31 -1.90 17.70
N LYS A 7 19.60 -1.67 17.91
CA LYS A 7 20.09 -0.38 18.41
C LYS A 7 20.05 0.63 17.27
N LEU A 8 19.31 1.73 17.46
CA LEU A 8 19.19 2.81 16.49
C LEU A 8 19.96 4.06 16.95
N THR A 9 20.94 4.49 16.15
CA THR A 9 21.78 5.66 16.45
C THR A 9 21.62 6.71 15.36
N THR A 10 21.19 7.93 15.70
CA THR A 10 21.19 9.03 14.73
C THR A 10 22.62 9.53 14.54
N ILE A 11 23.16 9.35 13.33
CA ILE A 11 24.55 9.71 12.99
C ILE A 11 24.63 10.99 12.15
N GLN A 12 23.52 11.40 11.54
CA GLN A 12 23.39 12.67 10.83
C GLN A 12 22.02 13.26 11.13
N ASN A 13 21.99 14.58 11.38
CA ASN A 13 20.74 15.31 11.48
C ASN A 13 20.64 16.34 10.35
N PRO A 14 19.42 16.56 9.84
CA PRO A 14 19.12 17.61 8.88
C PRO A 14 19.20 18.99 9.53
N ASN A 15 19.39 20.01 8.69
CA ASN A 15 19.35 21.41 9.11
C ASN A 15 17.94 21.83 9.55
N ARG A 16 16.92 21.36 8.82
CA ARG A 16 15.51 21.60 9.14
C ARG A 16 14.90 20.37 9.78
N ARG A 17 13.99 20.58 10.74
CA ARG A 17 13.28 19.48 11.41
C ARG A 17 11.79 19.57 11.12
N TYR A 18 11.28 18.57 10.43
CA TYR A 18 9.85 18.38 10.22
C TYR A 18 9.31 17.32 11.19
N ALA A 19 8.04 17.46 11.55
CA ALA A 19 7.35 16.49 12.38
C ALA A 19 6.86 15.27 11.59
N ASN A 20 6.59 15.46 10.29
CA ASN A 20 6.28 14.36 9.38
C ASN A 20 7.59 13.78 8.84
N THR A 21 7.56 12.50 8.45
CA THR A 21 8.76 11.81 7.96
C THR A 21 8.49 11.02 6.69
N VAL A 22 9.52 10.90 5.85
CA VAL A 22 9.57 9.95 4.73
C VAL A 22 10.69 8.98 5.03
N ASN A 23 10.38 7.70 5.03
CA ASN A 23 11.24 6.68 5.61
C ASN A 23 11.65 5.68 4.53
N ILE A 24 12.96 5.57 4.34
CA ILE A 24 13.59 4.61 3.44
C ILE A 24 14.70 3.86 4.18
N VAL A 25 15.09 2.72 3.64
CA VAL A 25 16.23 1.95 4.14
C VAL A 25 17.23 1.73 3.02
N PHE A 26 18.51 1.82 3.35
CA PHE A 26 19.62 1.64 2.44
C PHE A 26 20.72 0.84 3.14
N PHE A 27 20.93 -0.41 2.74
CA PHE A 27 21.88 -1.31 3.38
C PHE A 27 22.50 -2.28 2.37
N LYS A 28 23.69 -2.80 2.68
CA LYS A 28 24.35 -3.83 1.87
C LYS A 28 23.89 -5.22 2.34
N ALA A 29 23.03 -5.88 1.55
CA ALA A 29 22.61 -7.26 1.80
C ALA A 29 23.72 -8.27 1.42
N ASN A 30 23.80 -9.39 2.14
CA ASN A 30 24.69 -10.51 1.81
C ASN A 30 23.94 -11.86 1.87
N PRO A 31 23.78 -12.59 0.76
CA PRO A 31 24.22 -12.20 -0.60
C PRO A 31 23.50 -10.93 -1.10
N PRO A 32 24.02 -10.25 -2.13
CA PRO A 32 23.29 -9.14 -2.75
C PRO A 32 21.99 -9.63 -3.39
N SER A 33 20.89 -8.91 -3.18
CA SER A 33 19.60 -9.19 -3.82
C SER A 33 19.54 -8.78 -5.29
N ARG A 34 20.39 -7.82 -5.69
CA ARG A 34 20.57 -7.29 -7.06
C ARG A 34 21.85 -6.44 -7.13
N ASN A 35 22.10 -5.80 -8.27
CA ASN A 35 23.20 -4.87 -8.44
C ASN A 35 23.10 -3.70 -7.46
N PHE A 36 24.13 -3.52 -6.62
CA PHE A 36 24.15 -2.47 -5.60
C PHE A 36 24.10 -1.05 -6.20
N GLN A 37 24.58 -0.87 -7.43
CA GLN A 37 24.51 0.42 -8.12
C GLN A 37 23.07 0.92 -8.28
N GLU A 38 22.09 0.03 -8.47
CA GLU A 38 20.68 0.42 -8.57
C GLU A 38 20.19 1.13 -7.30
N TYR A 39 20.67 0.69 -6.14
CA TYR A 39 20.35 1.32 -4.86
C TYR A 39 21.01 2.68 -4.68
N ILE A 40 22.24 2.83 -5.19
CA ILE A 40 22.96 4.12 -5.20
C ILE A 40 22.24 5.11 -6.12
N ASP A 41 21.83 4.67 -7.30
CA ASP A 41 21.10 5.51 -8.25
C ASP A 41 19.73 5.92 -7.69
N GLY A 42 19.02 4.99 -7.04
CA GLY A 42 17.80 5.28 -6.29
C GLY A 42 18.02 6.32 -5.18
N LEU A 43 19.07 6.16 -4.38
CA LEU A 43 19.46 7.12 -3.35
C LEU A 43 19.72 8.52 -3.93
N LYS A 44 20.42 8.61 -5.07
CA LYS A 44 20.68 9.90 -5.74
C LYS A 44 19.39 10.56 -6.24
N ASP A 45 18.42 9.77 -6.74
CA ASP A 45 17.13 10.29 -7.20
C ASP A 45 16.25 10.84 -6.06
N TRP A 46 16.54 10.50 -4.79
CA TRP A 46 15.82 11.07 -3.65
C TRP A 46 15.95 12.60 -3.52
N LYS A 47 16.94 13.21 -4.18
CA LYS A 47 17.02 14.67 -4.31
C LYS A 47 15.77 15.24 -4.98
N ASN A 48 15.21 14.52 -5.96
CA ASN A 48 13.99 14.87 -6.66
C ASN A 48 12.76 14.32 -5.95
N ILE A 49 12.77 13.04 -5.56
CA ILE A 49 11.60 12.38 -4.97
C ILE A 49 11.14 13.06 -3.68
N LYS A 50 12.07 13.54 -2.84
CA LYS A 50 11.71 14.22 -1.58
C LYS A 50 10.87 15.49 -1.79
N THR A 51 10.94 16.11 -2.97
CA THR A 51 10.12 17.30 -3.30
C THR A 51 8.62 17.00 -3.34
N THR A 52 8.25 15.71 -3.52
CA THR A 52 6.87 15.23 -3.38
C THR A 52 6.34 15.37 -1.96
N PHE A 53 7.21 15.45 -0.96
CA PHE A 53 6.84 15.51 0.46
C PHE A 53 7.41 16.77 1.12
N PRO A 54 6.95 17.98 0.74
CA PRO A 54 7.60 19.24 1.08
C PRO A 54 7.63 19.58 2.58
N ASN A 55 6.76 18.95 3.37
CA ASN A 55 6.64 19.18 4.82
C ASN A 55 7.13 17.97 5.65
N SER A 56 7.92 17.08 5.04
CA SER A 56 8.36 15.84 5.67
C SER A 56 9.88 15.75 5.65
N GLN A 57 10.44 15.21 6.73
CA GLN A 57 11.86 14.96 6.86
C GLN A 57 12.21 13.60 6.24
N LEU A 58 13.15 13.57 5.30
CA LEU A 58 13.72 12.32 4.84
C LEU A 58 14.53 11.66 5.98
N GLN A 59 14.17 10.43 6.32
CA GLN A 59 14.88 9.56 7.25
C GLN A 59 15.40 8.34 6.49
N ILE A 60 16.70 8.10 6.61
CA ILE A 60 17.39 7.00 5.94
C ILE A 60 17.94 6.08 7.02
N PHE A 61 17.42 4.85 7.06
CA PHE A 61 17.95 3.78 7.89
C PHE A 61 19.11 3.13 7.15
N VAL A 62 20.29 3.07 7.77
CA VAL A 62 21.51 2.54 7.15
C VAL A 62 22.22 1.54 8.02
N ASP A 63 22.92 0.59 7.39
CA ASP A 63 23.82 -0.31 8.10
C ASP A 63 25.25 0.23 8.11
N ARG A 64 26.11 -0.39 8.94
CA ARG A 64 27.49 0.03 9.13
C ARG A 64 28.30 0.09 7.82
N HIS A 65 28.05 -0.80 6.87
CA HIS A 65 28.80 -0.88 5.61
C HIS A 65 28.47 0.25 4.64
N VAL A 66 27.33 0.91 4.82
CA VAL A 66 27.00 2.16 4.12
C VAL A 66 27.71 3.34 4.80
N THR A 67 27.80 3.34 6.13
CA THR A 67 28.43 4.45 6.87
C THR A 67 29.95 4.47 6.81
N GLU A 68 30.58 3.33 6.52
CA GLU A 68 32.02 3.19 6.28
C GLU A 68 32.44 3.64 4.86
N ASP A 69 31.48 3.96 4.00
CA ASP A 69 31.69 4.30 2.59
C ASP A 69 31.56 5.82 2.38
N GLU A 70 32.68 6.51 2.18
CA GLU A 70 32.74 7.98 2.13
C GLU A 70 31.86 8.57 1.02
N GLU A 71 31.76 7.92 -0.15
CA GLU A 71 30.92 8.39 -1.26
C GLU A 71 29.44 8.34 -0.87
N LEU A 72 29.00 7.25 -0.26
CA LEU A 72 27.60 7.08 0.16
C LEU A 72 27.23 8.07 1.28
N VAL A 73 28.15 8.32 2.20
CA VAL A 73 27.98 9.33 3.25
C VAL A 73 27.81 10.72 2.65
N GLU A 74 28.59 11.08 1.63
CA GLU A 74 28.48 12.39 0.99
C GLU A 74 27.14 12.56 0.24
N ILE A 75 26.67 11.52 -0.46
CA ILE A 75 25.33 11.53 -1.07
C ILE A 75 24.26 11.79 -0.03
N MET A 76 24.33 11.15 1.15
CA MET A 76 23.34 11.34 2.22
C MET A 76 23.39 12.73 2.87
N LYS A 77 24.56 13.38 2.93
CA LYS A 77 24.67 14.77 3.38
C LYS A 77 23.96 15.72 2.43
N ASP A 78 24.18 15.56 1.12
CA ASP A 78 23.54 16.36 0.07
C ASP A 78 22.01 16.27 0.07
N LEU A 79 21.47 15.17 0.59
CA LEU A 79 20.03 14.98 0.72
C LEU A 79 19.40 15.74 1.90
N ASP A 80 20.17 16.38 2.78
CA ASP A 80 19.68 16.99 4.03
C ASP A 80 18.78 16.01 4.82
N ALA A 81 19.24 14.76 4.90
CA ALA A 81 18.50 13.67 5.52
C ALA A 81 18.88 13.47 6.99
N ARG A 82 17.96 12.91 7.77
CA ARG A 82 18.31 12.29 9.06
C ARG A 82 18.79 10.87 8.76
N VAL A 83 20.04 10.57 9.09
CA VAL A 83 20.62 9.24 8.89
C VAL A 83 20.65 8.50 10.22
N ILE A 84 20.07 7.30 10.23
CA ILE A 84 19.92 6.45 11.41
C ILE A 84 20.69 5.15 11.13
N LEU A 85 21.80 4.95 11.83
CA LEU A 85 22.52 3.69 11.84
C LEU A 85 21.72 2.66 12.65
N PHE A 86 21.46 1.50 12.06
CA PHE A 86 20.89 0.35 12.77
C PHE A 86 21.94 -0.75 12.96
N GLU A 87 22.01 -1.25 14.19
CA GLU A 87 22.84 -2.37 14.60
C GLU A 87 21.95 -3.42 15.27
N CYS A 88 21.85 -4.62 14.68
CA CYS A 88 20.89 -5.64 15.11
C CYS A 88 21.61 -6.97 15.37
N PRO A 89 22.34 -7.11 16.50
CA PRO A 89 23.28 -8.22 16.73
C PRO A 89 22.69 -9.61 16.52
N ASP A 90 21.45 -9.83 16.97
CA ASP A 90 20.76 -11.12 16.87
C ASP A 90 20.33 -11.46 15.43
N TYR A 91 20.31 -10.46 14.55
CA TYR A 91 19.89 -10.56 13.15
C TYR A 91 21.07 -10.41 12.20
N MET A 92 22.30 -10.63 12.68
CA MET A 92 23.53 -10.51 11.88
C MET A 92 24.27 -11.85 11.72
N LYS A 93 24.81 -12.09 10.52
CA LYS A 93 25.70 -13.20 10.19
C LYS A 93 26.89 -12.69 9.39
N ASN A 94 28.11 -13.08 9.78
CA ASN A 94 29.36 -12.66 9.11
C ASN A 94 29.48 -11.14 8.95
N LYS A 95 29.05 -10.37 9.96
CA LYS A 95 28.99 -8.90 9.99
C LYS A 95 27.90 -8.25 9.11
N PHE A 96 27.12 -9.02 8.34
CA PHE A 96 25.99 -8.52 7.56
C PHE A 96 24.67 -8.85 8.23
N HIS A 97 23.60 -8.10 7.93
CA HIS A 97 22.25 -8.51 8.32
C HIS A 97 21.83 -9.77 7.57
N THR A 98 21.13 -10.66 8.26
CA THR A 98 20.66 -11.92 7.68
C THR A 98 19.58 -11.62 6.64
N GLY A 99 19.83 -12.05 5.40
CA GLY A 99 18.87 -11.93 4.31
C GLY A 99 18.45 -10.48 4.03
N LEU A 100 17.14 -10.25 4.00
CA LEU A 100 16.51 -8.95 3.78
C LEU A 100 15.86 -8.38 5.04
N PHE A 101 16.24 -8.85 6.24
CA PHE A 101 15.73 -8.30 7.51
C PHE A 101 15.79 -6.77 7.56
N GLY A 102 16.86 -6.18 7.01
CA GLY A 102 17.03 -4.73 6.88
C GLY A 102 15.83 -3.99 6.28
N THR A 103 15.03 -4.63 5.41
CA THR A 103 13.86 -3.97 4.80
C THR A 103 12.79 -3.57 5.81
N LEU A 104 12.71 -4.26 6.96
CA LEU A 104 11.76 -3.95 8.04
C LEU A 104 12.12 -2.66 8.79
N LEU A 105 13.37 -2.19 8.71
CA LEU A 105 13.86 -1.05 9.48
C LEU A 105 13.13 0.24 9.11
N ARG A 106 12.68 0.37 7.84
CA ARG A 106 11.86 1.51 7.41
C ARG A 106 10.51 1.59 8.13
N PHE A 107 10.04 0.51 8.75
CA PHE A 107 8.78 0.49 9.51
C PHE A 107 8.95 0.96 10.94
N PHE A 108 10.16 1.07 11.49
CA PHE A 108 10.37 1.46 12.90
C PHE A 108 9.64 2.75 13.34
N PRO A 109 9.54 3.79 12.49
CA PRO A 109 8.77 4.99 12.83
C PRO A 109 7.28 4.77 13.13
N ILE A 110 6.70 3.63 12.69
CA ILE A 110 5.29 3.33 12.91
C ILE A 110 5.03 2.75 14.30
N PHE A 111 6.05 2.28 15.02
CA PHE A 111 5.87 1.61 16.30
C PHE A 111 5.98 2.56 17.48
N ASP A 112 5.31 2.23 18.58
CA ASP A 112 5.32 2.95 19.86
C ASP A 112 6.59 2.74 20.70
N ILE A 113 7.74 2.68 20.03
CA ILE A 113 9.06 2.55 20.65
C ILE A 113 9.61 3.92 21.00
N ASN A 114 9.96 4.13 22.28
CA ASN A 114 10.76 5.24 22.82
C ASN A 114 10.59 6.61 22.16
N THR A 115 9.36 6.97 21.75
CA THR A 115 9.16 8.23 21.03
C THR A 115 7.79 8.87 21.23
N LYS A 116 7.88 10.20 21.30
CA LYS A 116 6.83 11.22 21.17
C LYS A 116 5.85 10.92 20.03
N PRO A 117 4.63 11.50 20.04
CA PRO A 117 3.63 11.28 19.01
C PRO A 117 4.20 11.48 17.60
N LEU A 118 3.92 10.53 16.71
CA LEU A 118 4.13 10.70 15.29
C LEU A 118 3.04 11.65 14.76
N ASN A 119 3.39 12.55 13.84
CA ASN A 119 2.36 13.25 13.06
C ASN A 119 1.98 12.45 11.80
N VAL A 120 2.95 12.15 10.94
CA VAL A 120 2.78 11.35 9.71
C VAL A 120 4.10 10.64 9.38
N ALA A 121 4.06 9.38 8.99
CA ALA A 121 5.20 8.62 8.45
C ALA A 121 4.84 8.05 7.08
N HIS A 122 5.45 8.57 6.03
CA HIS A 122 5.42 7.96 4.70
C HIS A 122 6.47 6.87 4.64
N ILE A 123 6.08 5.69 4.17
CA ILE A 123 6.96 4.53 4.05
C ILE A 123 7.20 4.28 2.56
N CYS A 124 8.46 4.40 2.15
CA CYS A 124 8.85 4.46 0.75
C CYS A 124 9.89 3.38 0.39
N GLU A 125 9.90 2.96 -0.86
CA GLU A 125 11.01 2.21 -1.47
C GLU A 125 12.17 3.16 -1.78
N LEU A 126 13.40 2.65 -1.71
CA LEU A 126 14.61 3.44 -1.99
C LEU A 126 14.71 3.80 -3.49
N GLU A 127 14.30 2.89 -4.38
CA GLU A 127 14.43 3.01 -5.83
C GLU A 127 13.07 2.86 -6.55
N PRO A 128 12.10 3.75 -6.28
CA PRO A 128 10.75 3.62 -6.82
C PRO A 128 10.73 3.83 -8.33
N GLY A 129 10.05 2.93 -9.05
CA GLY A 129 9.70 3.18 -10.45
C GLY A 129 8.66 4.30 -10.61
N GLU A 130 8.44 4.77 -11.83
CA GLU A 130 7.55 5.92 -12.13
C GLU A 130 6.11 5.75 -11.60
N ILE A 131 5.56 4.53 -11.67
CA ILE A 131 4.22 4.23 -11.13
C ILE A 131 4.19 4.45 -9.60
N VAL A 132 5.26 4.07 -8.89
CA VAL A 132 5.37 4.24 -7.44
C VAL A 132 5.54 5.73 -7.09
N LYS A 133 6.34 6.47 -7.86
CA LYS A 133 6.47 7.93 -7.70
C LYS A 133 5.13 8.65 -7.87
N TYR A 134 4.32 8.27 -8.85
CA TYR A 134 2.96 8.80 -8.99
C TYR A 134 2.10 8.56 -7.73
N ARG A 135 2.22 7.38 -7.10
CA ARG A 135 1.48 7.04 -5.88
C ARG A 135 1.93 7.87 -4.69
N TYR A 136 3.21 8.23 -4.61
CA TYR A 136 3.70 9.13 -3.57
C TYR A 136 3.00 10.49 -3.60
N HIS A 137 2.73 11.04 -4.79
CA HIS A 137 1.94 12.27 -4.91
C HIS A 137 0.52 12.11 -4.37
N LEU A 138 -0.10 10.94 -4.59
CA LEU A 138 -1.43 10.66 -4.03
C LEU A 138 -1.39 10.54 -2.50
N LEU A 139 -0.39 9.82 -1.97
CA LEU A 139 -0.19 9.69 -0.52
C LEU A 139 0.00 11.06 0.14
N GLU A 140 0.91 11.88 -0.37
CA GLU A 140 1.11 13.24 0.17
C GLU A 140 -0.18 14.05 0.09
N HIS A 141 -0.87 14.04 -1.06
CA HIS A 141 -2.09 14.81 -1.25
C HIS A 141 -3.15 14.45 -0.20
N PHE A 142 -3.45 13.16 -0.04
CA PHE A 142 -4.46 12.71 0.91
C PHE A 142 -4.01 12.77 2.37
N SER A 143 -2.71 12.86 2.66
CA SER A 143 -2.23 13.01 4.05
C SER A 143 -2.51 14.40 4.64
N LYS A 144 -2.75 15.42 3.79
CA LYS A 144 -2.94 16.80 4.23
C LYS A 144 -4.25 16.95 5.00
N GLY A 145 -4.12 17.24 6.30
CA GLY A 145 -5.27 17.50 7.18
C GLY A 145 -6.06 16.25 7.60
N ARG A 146 -5.55 15.04 7.30
CA ARG A 146 -6.26 13.78 7.55
C ARG A 146 -5.68 13.00 8.72
N ARG A 147 -6.00 13.43 9.93
CA ARG A 147 -5.55 12.76 11.18
C ARG A 147 -6.54 11.73 11.70
N GLU A 148 -7.69 11.58 11.04
CA GLU A 148 -8.76 10.67 11.41
C GLU A 148 -8.52 9.23 10.97
N VAL A 149 -7.59 8.97 10.04
CA VAL A 149 -7.20 7.62 9.60
C VAL A 149 -5.94 7.18 10.33
N SER A 150 -5.81 5.89 10.66
CA SER A 150 -4.60 5.33 11.28
C SER A 150 -3.51 5.02 10.25
N MET A 151 -3.93 4.60 9.05
CA MET A 151 -3.08 4.27 7.91
C MET A 151 -3.79 4.65 6.61
N GLN A 152 -3.03 4.98 5.57
CA GLN A 152 -3.52 4.99 4.20
C GLN A 152 -2.54 4.33 3.23
N TYR A 153 -3.06 3.79 2.14
CA TYR A 153 -2.25 3.25 1.04
C TYR A 153 -3.00 3.30 -0.28
N VAL A 154 -2.25 3.26 -1.39
CA VAL A 154 -2.85 3.22 -2.72
C VAL A 154 -3.18 1.78 -3.07
N LEU A 155 -4.44 1.51 -3.40
CA LEU A 155 -4.86 0.18 -3.83
C LEU A 155 -4.18 -0.20 -5.15
N ASN A 156 -3.56 -1.37 -5.12
CA ASN A 156 -3.14 -2.08 -6.32
C ASN A 156 -4.34 -2.83 -6.86
N ASP A 157 -4.70 -2.56 -8.12
CA ASP A 157 -5.59 -3.38 -8.96
C ASP A 157 -6.66 -4.13 -8.16
N TYR A 158 -7.81 -3.49 -7.96
CA TYR A 158 -8.93 -4.07 -7.20
C TYR A 158 -9.16 -5.52 -7.62
N SER A 159 -9.06 -5.82 -8.92
CA SER A 159 -9.35 -7.12 -9.54
C SER A 159 -8.58 -8.32 -9.00
N LYS A 160 -7.50 -8.14 -8.22
CA LYS A 160 -6.68 -9.26 -7.73
C LYS A 160 -6.89 -9.55 -6.25
N LYS A 161 -7.62 -10.65 -5.99
CA LYS A 161 -7.49 -11.39 -4.74
C LYS A 161 -6.20 -12.20 -4.79
N TYR A 162 -5.23 -11.89 -3.94
CA TYR A 162 -3.89 -12.50 -3.91
C TYR A 162 -3.84 -13.81 -3.12
N GLY A 163 -4.94 -14.17 -2.45
CA GLY A 163 -5.10 -15.44 -1.75
C GLY A 163 -6.41 -15.49 -0.97
N ASP A 164 -6.79 -16.70 -0.53
CA ASP A 164 -8.05 -16.93 0.19
C ASP A 164 -8.12 -16.22 1.56
N GLU A 165 -6.96 -15.90 2.13
CA GLU A 165 -6.82 -15.27 3.45
C GLU A 165 -6.81 -13.74 3.42
N GLN A 166 -6.88 -13.13 2.23
CA GLN A 166 -6.93 -11.68 2.14
C GLN A 166 -8.23 -11.17 2.78
N PRO A 167 -8.15 -10.21 3.73
CA PRO A 167 -9.35 -9.69 4.36
C PRO A 167 -10.21 -8.95 3.33
N GLU A 168 -11.50 -8.84 3.63
CA GLU A 168 -12.49 -8.19 2.77
C GLU A 168 -13.33 -7.18 3.57
N PHE A 169 -13.72 -6.08 2.92
CA PHE A 169 -14.72 -5.13 3.41
C PHE A 169 -15.88 -5.10 2.44
N GLU A 170 -17.09 -5.36 2.94
CA GLU A 170 -18.31 -5.42 2.12
C GLU A 170 -18.19 -6.33 0.87
N GLY A 171 -17.43 -7.43 0.97
CA GLY A 171 -17.17 -8.38 -0.13
C GLY A 171 -16.10 -7.93 -1.13
N ILE A 172 -15.42 -6.81 -0.86
CA ILE A 172 -14.31 -6.32 -1.67
C ILE A 172 -12.99 -6.59 -0.92
N PRO A 173 -11.99 -7.23 -1.54
CA PRO A 173 -10.72 -7.51 -0.88
C PRO A 173 -9.93 -6.22 -0.60
N TYR A 174 -9.29 -6.14 0.57
CA TYR A 174 -8.26 -5.13 0.82
C TYR A 174 -7.04 -5.47 -0.03
N SER A 175 -6.76 -4.73 -1.11
CA SER A 175 -5.62 -5.02 -2.01
C SER A 175 -4.30 -5.19 -1.28
N TRP A 176 -3.45 -6.07 -1.81
CA TRP A 176 -2.11 -6.30 -1.31
C TRP A 176 -1.29 -5.00 -1.29
N ILE A 177 -0.74 -4.69 -0.12
CA ILE A 177 0.03 -3.48 0.15
C ILE A 177 1.47 -3.73 -0.30
N ILE A 178 1.99 -2.82 -1.14
CA ILE A 178 3.41 -2.79 -1.48
C ILE A 178 4.16 -2.10 -0.34
N ALA A 179 5.25 -2.71 0.12
CA ALA A 179 5.85 -2.35 1.39
C ALA A 179 6.44 -0.94 1.44
N GLY A 180 6.75 -0.33 0.30
CA GLY A 180 7.21 1.06 0.26
C GLY A 180 6.26 2.02 -0.46
N ALA A 181 4.94 1.86 -0.35
CA ALA A 181 3.99 2.82 -0.91
C ALA A 181 2.76 3.06 -0.02
N TRP A 182 2.98 3.51 1.22
CA TRP A 182 1.90 3.75 2.19
C TRP A 182 2.27 4.82 3.22
N THR A 183 1.31 5.19 4.08
CA THR A 183 1.48 6.25 5.08
C THR A 183 0.75 5.91 6.37
N VAL A 184 1.35 6.29 7.50
CA VAL A 184 0.85 6.07 8.86
C VAL A 184 0.64 7.40 9.57
N PHE A 185 -0.41 7.46 10.37
CA PHE A 185 -0.76 8.60 11.22
C PHE A 185 -0.85 8.20 12.69
N GLU A 186 -1.09 6.93 12.97
CA GLU A 186 -1.19 6.38 14.32
C GLU A 186 -0.16 5.29 14.53
N LYS A 187 0.56 5.35 15.66
CA LYS A 187 1.53 4.31 16.00
C LYS A 187 0.84 3.01 16.38
N ALA A 188 1.54 1.91 16.11
CA ALA A 188 1.13 0.58 16.50
C ALA A 188 2.02 0.01 17.61
N PRO A 189 1.52 -0.99 18.35
CA PRO A 189 2.32 -1.73 19.31
C PRO A 189 3.55 -2.34 18.63
N PHE A 190 4.73 -2.11 19.21
CA PHE A 190 5.96 -2.74 18.75
C PHE A 190 5.90 -4.27 18.79
N SER A 191 5.08 -4.84 19.68
CA SER A 191 4.87 -6.29 19.79
C SER A 191 4.46 -6.94 18.46
N LEU A 192 3.81 -6.20 17.55
CA LEU A 192 3.48 -6.73 16.23
C LEU A 192 4.73 -7.16 15.45
N LEU A 193 5.81 -6.38 15.54
CA LEU A 193 7.06 -6.69 14.86
C LEU A 193 7.85 -7.76 15.63
N SER A 194 7.98 -7.66 16.95
CA SER A 194 8.72 -8.67 17.73
C SER A 194 8.08 -10.04 17.60
N ASP A 195 6.76 -10.15 17.73
CA ASP A 195 6.03 -11.43 17.59
C ASP A 195 6.19 -11.99 16.17
N TYR A 196 6.25 -11.14 15.15
CA TYR A 196 6.48 -11.57 13.77
C TYR A 196 7.88 -12.16 13.59
N LEU A 197 8.91 -11.51 14.15
CA LEU A 197 10.29 -12.00 14.11
C LEU A 197 10.44 -13.32 14.87
N ASP A 198 9.83 -13.45 16.06
CA ASP A 198 9.81 -14.70 16.83
C ASP A 198 9.15 -15.84 16.04
N ASN A 199 8.07 -15.54 15.32
CA ASN A 199 7.41 -16.53 14.46
C ASN A 199 8.30 -16.98 13.30
N ILE A 200 9.06 -16.07 12.67
CA ILE A 200 10.04 -16.44 11.65
C ILE A 200 11.13 -17.34 12.25
N GLU A 201 11.65 -16.99 13.43
CA GLU A 201 12.70 -17.77 14.07
C GLU A 201 12.24 -19.17 14.48
N SER A 202 10.96 -19.32 14.85
CA SER A 202 10.32 -20.60 15.13
C SER A 202 9.99 -21.45 13.87
N ASP A 203 10.39 -21.01 12.67
CA ASP A 203 10.09 -21.64 11.38
C ASP A 203 8.59 -21.80 11.10
N ASN A 204 7.79 -20.85 11.58
CA ASN A 204 6.36 -20.84 11.31
C ASN A 204 6.08 -20.68 9.81
N LYS A 205 5.67 -21.79 9.18
CA LYS A 205 5.36 -21.87 7.75
C LYS A 205 4.30 -20.87 7.27
N TYR A 206 3.49 -20.31 8.19
CA TYR A 206 2.53 -19.28 7.86
C TYR A 206 3.19 -18.01 7.31
N PHE A 207 4.36 -17.63 7.82
CA PHE A 207 5.07 -16.41 7.41
C PHE A 207 6.11 -16.66 6.32
N ASN A 208 6.33 -17.93 5.95
CA ASN A 208 7.20 -18.33 4.83
C ASN A 208 6.45 -18.35 3.47
N ARG A 209 5.36 -17.58 3.34
CA ARG A 209 4.32 -17.77 2.32
C ARG A 209 4.47 -17.01 0.99
N TYR A 210 5.60 -16.36 0.70
CA TYR A 210 5.82 -15.90 -0.68
C TYR A 210 6.06 -17.10 -1.61
N GLY A 211 4.97 -17.55 -2.22
CA GLY A 211 4.85 -18.78 -3.02
C GLY A 211 5.52 -18.72 -4.40
N ASN A 212 6.47 -19.62 -4.61
CA ASN A 212 6.85 -20.34 -5.85
C ASN A 212 6.87 -19.60 -7.20
N LYS A 213 8.03 -19.00 -7.49
CA LYS A 213 9.00 -19.39 -8.55
C LYS A 213 10.34 -18.71 -8.24
N THR A 214 10.26 -17.52 -7.64
CA THR A 214 11.34 -16.70 -7.07
C THR A 214 11.94 -17.30 -5.79
N ALA A 215 11.15 -18.01 -4.98
CA ALA A 215 11.62 -18.70 -3.76
C ALA A 215 12.72 -19.75 -4.01
N ARG A 216 12.78 -20.31 -5.23
CA ARG A 216 13.83 -21.26 -5.64
C ARG A 216 15.14 -20.58 -6.05
N VAL A 217 15.11 -19.29 -6.36
CA VAL A 217 16.28 -18.48 -6.78
C VAL A 217 16.93 -17.79 -5.57
N LEU A 218 16.25 -17.73 -4.41
CA LEU A 218 16.63 -16.90 -3.26
C LEU A 218 16.77 -17.67 -1.94
N SER A 219 16.96 -18.99 -2.00
CA SER A 219 17.25 -19.83 -0.81
C SER A 219 18.48 -19.36 -0.01
N GLU A 220 19.33 -18.52 -0.61
CA GLU A 220 20.56 -18.02 0.00
C GLU A 220 20.34 -16.94 1.09
N HIS A 221 19.18 -16.25 1.10
CA HIS A 221 18.86 -15.24 2.12
C HIS A 221 18.27 -15.84 3.42
N GLY A 222 18.14 -17.16 3.50
CA GLY A 222 17.68 -17.86 4.71
C GLY A 222 16.24 -17.52 5.10
N LYS A 223 15.98 -17.44 6.41
CA LYS A 223 14.64 -17.17 6.99
C LYS A 223 14.08 -15.79 6.60
N TYR A 224 14.97 -14.80 6.41
CA TYR A 224 14.60 -13.42 6.07
C TYR A 224 14.63 -13.20 4.55
N SER A 225 13.77 -13.92 3.83
CA SER A 225 13.77 -13.93 2.36
C SER A 225 13.04 -12.73 1.75
N PHE A 226 13.01 -12.67 0.41
CA PHE A 226 12.32 -11.61 -0.34
C PHE A 226 10.84 -11.51 -0.01
N GLY A 227 10.36 -10.28 0.19
CA GLY A 227 8.98 -9.97 0.52
C GLY A 227 8.65 -10.03 2.02
N ILE A 228 9.65 -10.12 2.90
CA ILE A 228 9.45 -10.20 4.35
C ILE A 228 8.67 -9.02 4.92
N ASP A 229 8.93 -7.83 4.41
CA ASP A 229 8.26 -6.60 4.77
C ASP A 229 6.85 -6.49 4.18
N GLU A 230 6.61 -6.98 2.95
CA GLU A 230 5.24 -7.16 2.44
C GLU A 230 4.44 -8.18 3.25
N VAL A 231 5.07 -9.29 3.67
CA VAL A 231 4.42 -10.32 4.49
C VAL A 231 4.00 -9.74 5.83
N PHE A 232 4.92 -9.03 6.51
CA PHE A 232 4.59 -8.33 7.76
C PHE A 232 3.38 -7.40 7.56
N LEU A 233 3.39 -6.57 6.52
CA LEU A 233 2.32 -5.62 6.27
C LEU A 233 0.97 -6.28 6.04
N ASN A 234 0.93 -7.31 5.20
CA ASN A 234 -0.33 -7.88 4.73
C ASN A 234 -0.86 -8.99 5.65
N LEU A 235 0.00 -9.70 6.38
CA LEU A 235 -0.40 -10.82 7.23
C LEU A 235 -0.37 -10.48 8.73
N VAL A 236 0.27 -9.40 9.15
CA VAL A 236 0.33 -8.98 10.57
C VAL A 236 -0.30 -7.61 10.75
N TYR A 237 0.24 -6.58 10.11
CA TYR A 237 -0.11 -5.19 10.38
C TYR A 237 -1.53 -4.81 9.93
N LEU A 238 -1.88 -5.10 8.67
CA LEU A 238 -3.20 -4.83 8.12
C LEU A 238 -4.30 -5.62 8.85
N PRO A 239 -4.16 -6.94 9.09
CA PRO A 239 -5.12 -7.68 9.92
C PRO A 239 -5.29 -7.10 11.32
N TRP A 240 -4.22 -6.63 11.96
CA TRP A 240 -4.31 -5.96 13.26
C TRP A 240 -5.14 -4.67 13.19
N LEU A 241 -4.89 -3.79 12.20
CA LEU A 241 -5.67 -2.57 12.00
C LEU A 241 -7.17 -2.87 11.85
N ILE A 242 -7.51 -3.89 11.05
CA ILE A 242 -8.88 -4.32 10.80
C ILE A 242 -9.51 -4.87 12.09
N LYS A 243 -8.83 -5.80 12.77
CA LYS A 243 -9.32 -6.45 13.99
C LYS A 243 -9.54 -5.46 15.13
N THR A 244 -8.71 -4.42 15.20
CA THR A 244 -8.83 -3.37 16.23
C THR A 244 -9.74 -2.22 15.82
N GLY A 245 -10.45 -2.33 14.68
CA GLY A 245 -11.44 -1.35 14.26
C GLY A 245 -10.87 0.01 13.91
N ARG A 246 -9.61 0.06 13.45
CA ARG A 246 -8.95 1.30 13.02
C ARG A 246 -9.51 1.78 11.69
N LYS A 247 -9.39 3.09 11.46
CA LYS A 247 -9.80 3.72 10.21
C LYS A 247 -8.66 3.60 9.20
N ILE A 248 -8.95 3.04 8.03
CA ILE A 248 -7.98 2.79 6.97
C ILE A 248 -8.38 3.60 5.74
N GLY A 249 -7.47 4.42 5.22
CA GLY A 249 -7.61 5.18 3.99
C GLY A 249 -7.17 4.36 2.77
N LEU A 250 -8.12 3.97 1.91
CA LEU A 250 -7.85 3.25 0.68
C LEU A 250 -7.88 4.23 -0.50
N ILE A 251 -6.71 4.63 -0.98
CA ILE A 251 -6.60 5.58 -2.09
C ILE A 251 -6.71 4.82 -3.41
N MET A 252 -7.52 5.33 -4.33
CA MET A 252 -7.77 4.67 -5.61
C MET A 252 -7.97 5.63 -6.76
N ASN A 253 -7.56 5.16 -7.93
CA ASN A 253 -8.02 5.65 -9.22
C ASN A 253 -9.18 4.76 -9.65
N TYR A 254 -10.40 5.18 -9.34
CA TYR A 254 -11.59 4.35 -9.53
C TYR A 254 -12.02 4.30 -11.00
N VAL A 255 -12.46 3.11 -11.44
CA VAL A 255 -13.16 2.86 -12.71
C VAL A 255 -14.47 2.12 -12.44
N ILE A 256 -15.54 2.50 -13.13
CA ILE A 256 -16.92 2.00 -12.89
C ILE A 256 -17.10 0.48 -13.00
N SER A 257 -16.19 -0.22 -13.67
CA SER A 257 -16.19 -1.68 -13.79
C SER A 257 -15.81 -2.42 -12.52
N GLU A 258 -15.00 -1.82 -11.64
CA GLU A 258 -14.37 -2.54 -10.51
C GLU A 258 -15.39 -3.16 -9.55
N PRO A 259 -16.43 -2.45 -9.06
CA PRO A 259 -17.43 -3.04 -8.18
C PRO A 259 -18.22 -4.17 -8.83
N VAL A 260 -18.48 -4.07 -10.13
CA VAL A 260 -19.19 -5.11 -10.89
C VAL A 260 -18.32 -6.36 -11.01
N PHE A 261 -17.01 -6.19 -11.20
CA PHE A 261 -16.07 -7.30 -11.25
C PHE A 261 -16.01 -8.05 -9.90
N HIS A 262 -15.86 -7.34 -8.79
CA HIS A 262 -15.79 -7.95 -7.46
C HIS A 262 -17.10 -8.56 -7.00
N SER A 263 -18.20 -7.86 -7.25
CA SER A 263 -19.52 -8.32 -6.86
C SER A 263 -20.09 -9.35 -7.84
N ARG A 264 -19.31 -9.85 -8.82
CA ARG A 264 -19.83 -10.70 -9.91
C ARG A 264 -20.59 -11.91 -9.39
N GLU A 265 -20.11 -12.56 -8.33
CA GLU A 265 -20.76 -13.77 -7.82
C GLU A 265 -22.10 -13.44 -7.16
N GLN A 266 -22.15 -12.36 -6.39
CA GLN A 266 -23.39 -11.84 -5.81
C GLN A 266 -24.36 -11.42 -6.91
N ILE A 267 -23.87 -10.70 -7.93
CA ILE A 267 -24.64 -10.26 -9.10
C ILE A 267 -25.23 -11.47 -9.84
N LEU A 268 -24.45 -12.51 -10.10
CA LEU A 268 -24.90 -13.71 -10.79
C LEU A 268 -25.98 -14.47 -10.01
N LYS A 269 -25.93 -14.43 -8.68
CA LYS A 269 -26.93 -15.04 -7.78
C LYS A 269 -28.17 -14.17 -7.56
N ASN A 270 -28.09 -12.86 -7.82
CA ASN A 270 -29.18 -11.92 -7.56
C ASN A 270 -30.22 -11.94 -8.69
N LYS A 271 -31.46 -12.32 -8.36
CA LYS A 271 -32.60 -12.40 -9.30
C LYS A 271 -32.89 -11.08 -10.03
N ARG A 272 -32.52 -9.92 -9.45
CA ARG A 272 -32.74 -8.60 -10.06
C ARG A 272 -31.67 -8.22 -11.08
N SER A 273 -30.53 -8.91 -11.13
CA SER A 273 -29.41 -8.53 -11.99
C SER A 273 -29.75 -8.53 -13.46
N LYS A 274 -30.63 -9.43 -13.91
CA LYS A 274 -31.10 -9.43 -15.31
C LYS A 274 -31.81 -8.13 -15.66
N VAL A 275 -32.80 -7.73 -14.86
CA VAL A 275 -33.55 -6.48 -15.06
C VAL A 275 -32.62 -5.27 -15.02
N CYS A 276 -31.66 -5.27 -14.09
CA CYS A 276 -30.68 -4.18 -13.97
C CYS A 276 -29.81 -4.07 -15.23
N PHE A 277 -29.21 -5.16 -15.70
CA PHE A 277 -28.35 -5.12 -16.87
C PHE A 277 -29.08 -4.92 -18.19
N ASP A 278 -30.28 -5.48 -18.35
CA ASP A 278 -31.10 -5.25 -19.55
C ASP A 278 -31.37 -3.75 -19.71
N PHE A 279 -31.63 -3.04 -18.59
CA PHE A 279 -31.74 -1.58 -18.57
C PHE A 279 -30.41 -0.87 -18.87
N ILE A 280 -29.32 -1.25 -18.19
CA ILE A 280 -27.99 -0.63 -18.31
C ILE A 280 -27.40 -0.76 -19.72
N LEU A 281 -27.59 -1.91 -20.36
CA LEU A 281 -27.01 -2.21 -21.67
C LEU A 281 -28.00 -2.03 -22.83
N GLN A 282 -29.32 -1.88 -22.56
CA GLN A 282 -30.39 -1.92 -23.58
C GLN A 282 -30.32 -3.22 -24.42
N LYS A 283 -30.01 -4.36 -23.78
CA LYS A 283 -29.87 -5.66 -24.46
C LYS A 283 -30.51 -6.75 -23.61
N ASN A 284 -31.33 -7.60 -24.24
CA ASN A 284 -31.90 -8.77 -23.56
C ASN A 284 -30.94 -9.96 -23.69
N GLN A 285 -30.12 -10.18 -22.66
CA GLN A 285 -29.16 -11.29 -22.65
C GLN A 285 -29.04 -11.92 -21.25
N SER A 286 -28.21 -12.96 -21.12
CA SER A 286 -27.95 -13.58 -19.83
C SER A 286 -27.16 -12.64 -18.92
N VAL A 287 -27.31 -12.78 -17.60
CA VAL A 287 -26.56 -11.94 -16.63
C VAL A 287 -25.06 -12.11 -16.83
N SER A 288 -24.58 -13.33 -17.11
CA SER A 288 -23.17 -13.61 -17.38
C SER A 288 -22.65 -12.88 -18.62
N ALA A 289 -23.43 -12.87 -19.72
CA ALA A 289 -23.08 -12.13 -20.92
C ALA A 289 -23.05 -10.61 -20.66
N SER A 290 -24.03 -10.09 -19.92
CA SER A 290 -24.08 -8.67 -19.54
C SER A 290 -22.91 -8.23 -18.67
N VAL A 291 -22.52 -9.04 -17.68
CA VAL A 291 -21.34 -8.76 -16.84
C VAL A 291 -20.10 -8.68 -17.73
N ARG A 292 -19.88 -9.67 -18.61
CA ARG A 292 -18.73 -9.68 -19.52
C ARG A 292 -18.72 -8.45 -20.44
N GLU A 293 -19.85 -8.09 -21.01
CA GLU A 293 -19.97 -6.92 -21.88
C GLU A 293 -19.69 -5.62 -21.11
N PHE A 294 -20.30 -5.45 -19.93
CA PHE A 294 -20.08 -4.27 -19.09
C PHE A 294 -18.60 -4.10 -18.74
N LEU A 295 -17.93 -5.18 -18.33
CA LEU A 295 -16.50 -5.16 -18.04
C LEU A 295 -15.68 -4.80 -19.28
N ASN A 296 -16.00 -5.36 -20.45
CA ASN A 296 -15.28 -5.07 -21.71
C ASN A 296 -15.45 -3.62 -22.18
N ILE A 297 -16.61 -3.00 -21.95
CA ILE A 297 -16.86 -1.59 -22.32
C ILE A 297 -15.89 -0.65 -21.59
N PHE A 298 -15.65 -0.93 -20.31
CA PHE A 298 -14.81 -0.10 -19.44
C PHE A 298 -13.39 -0.63 -19.27
N TYR A 299 -13.08 -1.80 -19.85
CA TYR A 299 -11.73 -2.34 -19.88
C TYR A 299 -10.79 -1.39 -20.61
N ASP A 300 -9.79 -0.92 -19.88
CA ASP A 300 -8.71 -0.08 -20.35
C ASP A 300 -7.43 -0.47 -19.61
N PRO A 301 -6.71 -1.50 -20.10
CA PRO A 301 -5.57 -2.07 -19.40
C PRO A 301 -4.41 -1.09 -19.26
N GLU A 302 -4.39 -0.03 -20.08
CA GLU A 302 -3.34 0.98 -20.09
C GLU A 302 -3.83 2.33 -19.54
N MET A 303 -5.08 2.40 -19.06
CA MET A 303 -5.75 3.63 -18.61
C MET A 303 -5.69 4.80 -19.62
N LYS A 304 -5.54 4.54 -20.93
CA LYS A 304 -5.32 5.57 -21.97
C LYS A 304 -6.59 6.35 -22.37
N LYS A 305 -7.80 5.86 -22.11
CA LYS A 305 -9.06 6.51 -22.52
C LYS A 305 -9.41 7.71 -21.63
N LYS A 306 -9.02 8.90 -22.09
CA LYS A 306 -9.31 10.19 -21.43
C LYS A 306 -10.72 10.72 -21.64
N GLU A 307 -11.44 10.23 -22.64
CA GLU A 307 -12.85 10.58 -22.90
C GLU A 307 -13.68 9.35 -23.26
N LEU A 308 -14.92 9.34 -22.82
CA LEU A 308 -15.90 8.31 -23.16
C LEU A 308 -16.64 8.67 -24.45
N SER A 309 -16.99 7.66 -25.24
CA SER A 309 -17.99 7.85 -26.29
C SER A 309 -19.34 8.28 -25.68
N GLN A 310 -20.15 9.02 -26.44
CA GLN A 310 -21.51 9.37 -26.01
C GLN A 310 -22.35 8.14 -25.64
N ASN A 311 -22.14 7.01 -26.33
CA ASN A 311 -22.81 5.75 -26.00
C ASN A 311 -22.38 5.21 -24.63
N THR A 312 -21.09 5.27 -24.32
CA THR A 312 -20.58 4.84 -23.02
C THR A 312 -21.08 5.75 -21.89
N TYR A 313 -21.19 7.06 -22.12
CA TYR A 313 -21.79 7.99 -21.15
C TYR A 313 -23.23 7.59 -20.80
N LYS A 314 -24.05 7.27 -21.81
CA LYS A 314 -25.43 6.79 -21.59
C LYS A 314 -25.49 5.49 -20.79
N ILE A 315 -24.50 4.60 -20.92
CA ILE A 315 -24.41 3.36 -20.12
C ILE A 315 -24.08 3.71 -18.66
N VAL A 316 -23.12 4.61 -18.43
CA VAL A 316 -22.77 5.12 -17.09
C VAL A 316 -23.98 5.76 -16.40
N THR A 317 -24.71 6.64 -17.10
CA THR A 317 -25.92 7.27 -16.56
C THR A 317 -26.96 6.23 -16.10
N ARG A 318 -27.23 5.22 -16.95
CA ARG A 318 -28.20 4.16 -16.62
C ARG A 318 -27.73 3.26 -15.49
N PHE A 319 -26.43 3.02 -15.37
CA PHE A 319 -25.84 2.31 -14.24
C PHE A 319 -26.14 3.04 -12.93
N TYR A 320 -25.93 4.36 -12.86
CA TYR A 320 -26.24 5.12 -11.66
C TYR A 320 -27.73 5.18 -11.34
N GLN A 321 -28.60 5.29 -12.36
CA GLN A 321 -30.05 5.19 -12.15
C GLN A 321 -30.47 3.85 -11.51
N ILE A 322 -29.79 2.74 -11.87
CA ILE A 322 -29.99 1.45 -11.21
C ILE A 322 -29.53 1.49 -9.75
N LEU A 323 -28.39 2.13 -9.45
CA LEU A 323 -27.90 2.24 -8.06
C LEU A 323 -28.82 3.11 -7.20
N GLU A 324 -29.38 4.20 -7.75
CA GLU A 324 -30.39 5.03 -7.06
C GLU A 324 -31.66 4.23 -6.77
N LYS A 325 -32.15 3.48 -7.77
CA LYS A 325 -33.41 2.74 -7.67
C LYS A 325 -33.29 1.46 -6.83
N TYR A 326 -32.13 0.79 -6.89
CA TYR A 326 -31.88 -0.51 -6.27
C TYR A 326 -30.54 -0.51 -5.52
N PRO A 327 -30.38 0.27 -4.44
CA PRO A 327 -29.10 0.41 -3.73
C PRO A 327 -28.59 -0.89 -3.10
N THR A 328 -29.46 -1.88 -2.89
CA THR A 328 -29.07 -3.21 -2.39
C THR A 328 -28.56 -4.16 -3.49
N TRP A 329 -28.56 -3.74 -4.76
CA TRP A 329 -28.15 -4.59 -5.88
C TRP A 329 -26.66 -4.95 -5.82
N LEU A 330 -25.80 -3.93 -5.62
CA LEU A 330 -24.37 -4.11 -5.34
C LEU A 330 -24.04 -4.11 -3.85
N GLY A 331 -24.95 -3.59 -3.00
CA GLY A 331 -24.73 -3.39 -1.57
C GLY A 331 -24.93 -1.93 -1.20
N THR A 332 -25.59 -1.66 -0.07
CA THR A 332 -26.10 -0.32 0.25
C THR A 332 -24.97 0.71 0.39
N SER A 333 -23.91 0.40 1.12
CA SER A 333 -22.77 1.30 1.33
C SER A 333 -22.00 1.55 0.04
N LEU A 334 -21.68 0.47 -0.70
CA LEU A 334 -21.04 0.54 -2.01
C LEU A 334 -21.86 1.39 -3.00
N SER A 335 -23.18 1.21 -3.04
CA SER A 335 -24.05 1.99 -3.92
C SER A 335 -24.11 3.45 -3.51
N LYS A 336 -24.20 3.77 -2.22
CA LYS A 336 -24.10 5.15 -1.71
C LYS A 336 -22.78 5.81 -2.09
N PHE A 337 -21.67 5.08 -1.94
CA PHE A 337 -20.34 5.52 -2.35
C PHE A 337 -20.29 5.87 -3.84
N LEU A 338 -20.76 4.96 -4.70
CA LEU A 338 -20.76 5.15 -6.15
C LEU A 338 -21.60 6.34 -6.59
N LEU A 339 -22.76 6.54 -5.95
CA LEU A 339 -23.62 7.70 -6.22
C LEU A 339 -22.99 9.03 -5.77
N HIS A 340 -22.22 9.02 -4.69
CA HIS A 340 -21.54 10.21 -4.19
C HIS A 340 -20.40 10.67 -5.11
N LEU A 341 -19.64 9.73 -5.66
CA LEU A 341 -18.44 10.04 -6.44
C LEU A 341 -18.68 10.51 -7.88
N PHE A 342 -19.77 10.05 -8.49
CA PHE A 342 -19.83 9.94 -9.96
C PHE A 342 -21.05 10.54 -10.62
N ARG A 343 -21.69 11.53 -9.99
CA ARG A 343 -22.58 12.42 -10.73
C ARG A 343 -21.75 13.10 -11.82
N ASP A 344 -21.82 12.56 -13.04
CA ASP A 344 -21.17 13.01 -14.29
C ASP A 344 -19.67 12.68 -14.51
N LYS A 345 -19.12 11.68 -13.80
CA LYS A 345 -17.74 11.19 -14.02
C LYS A 345 -17.71 9.68 -14.26
N TYR A 346 -16.67 9.20 -14.94
CA TYR A 346 -16.41 7.75 -15.11
C TYR A 346 -15.03 7.31 -14.56
N ARG A 347 -14.23 8.30 -14.15
CA ARG A 347 -12.97 8.15 -13.40
C ARG A 347 -12.92 9.19 -12.30
N ALA A 348 -12.51 8.77 -11.11
CA ALA A 348 -12.26 9.65 -9.99
C ALA A 348 -11.05 9.15 -9.21
N VAL A 349 -10.26 10.08 -8.71
CA VAL A 349 -9.25 9.78 -7.70
C VAL A 349 -9.85 10.13 -6.36
N CYS A 350 -9.93 9.15 -5.46
CA CYS A 350 -10.52 9.34 -4.15
C CYS A 350 -9.81 8.46 -3.12
N MET A 351 -10.10 8.72 -1.85
CA MET A 351 -9.76 7.86 -0.72
C MET A 351 -11.04 7.38 -0.05
N LEU A 352 -11.18 6.07 0.12
CA LEU A 352 -12.23 5.50 0.99
C LEU A 352 -11.72 5.42 2.40
N ILE A 353 -12.52 5.86 3.34
CA ILE A 353 -12.24 5.60 4.75
C ILE A 353 -13.07 4.38 5.15
N VAL A 354 -12.37 3.29 5.46
CA VAL A 354 -12.96 2.02 5.87
C VAL A 354 -12.73 1.81 7.36
N GLN A 355 -13.76 1.38 8.08
CA GLN A 355 -13.68 1.01 9.49
C GLN A 355 -14.65 -0.15 9.75
N ASN A 356 -14.21 -1.16 10.53
CA ASN A 356 -15.01 -2.35 10.84
C ASN A 356 -15.60 -3.01 9.57
N ASN A 357 -14.78 -3.11 8.52
CA ASN A 357 -15.14 -3.68 7.21
C ASN A 357 -16.32 -3.01 6.51
N LYS A 358 -16.52 -1.71 6.76
CA LYS A 358 -17.54 -0.87 6.10
C LYS A 358 -16.93 0.44 5.62
N ILE A 359 -17.44 0.95 4.49
CA ILE A 359 -17.11 2.30 4.02
C ILE A 359 -17.86 3.30 4.92
N ILE A 360 -17.13 4.18 5.59
CA ILE A 360 -17.70 5.18 6.50
C ILE A 360 -17.60 6.61 5.97
N ASP A 361 -16.65 6.90 5.08
CA ASP A 361 -16.46 8.21 4.47
C ASP A 361 -15.67 8.11 3.16
N VAL A 362 -15.70 9.17 2.36
CA VAL A 362 -15.11 9.26 1.02
C VAL A 362 -14.51 10.65 0.83
N VAL A 363 -13.23 10.70 0.48
CA VAL A 363 -12.52 11.96 0.24
C VAL A 363 -12.14 12.08 -1.23
N MET A 364 -12.55 13.17 -1.87
CA MET A 364 -12.20 13.48 -3.25
C MET A 364 -10.84 14.18 -3.34
N ARG A 365 -10.09 13.87 -4.40
CA ARG A 365 -8.89 14.62 -4.80
C ARG A 365 -9.25 16.00 -5.37
#